data_AF-A0A6I6WW79-F1
#
_entry.id   AF-A0A6I6WW79-F1
#
_cell.length_a   1.000
_cell.length_b   1.000
_cell.length_c   1.000
_cell.angle_alpha   90.00
_cell.angle_beta   90.00
_cell.angle_gamma   90.00
#
_symmetry.space_group_name_H-M   'P 1'
#
loop_
_entity.id
_entity.type
_entity.pdbx_description
1 polymer ?
#
loop_
_entity_poly.entity_id
_entity_poly.type
_entity_poly.pdbx_seq_one_letter_code
_entity_poly.pdbx_strand_id
1 'polypeptide(L)'
;MRERDRASGVVGCLTAVVAAAVGFGVWRSGAEPGLRGGFEGERDLSLLYGELPLLLFGTPVLTLVAWRLTGALLSGRAGRAARTAVPAAVACLTVALLAWAGHAWLDARVASFGQPGR
;
A
#
# COMPACT_ATOMS: atom_id res chain seq x y z
N MET A 1 -3.63 4.18 -31.56
CA MET A 1 -2.88 4.74 -30.42
C MET A 1 -3.79 5.05 -29.24
N ARG A 2 -4.86 5.85 -29.43
CA ARG A 2 -5.83 6.25 -28.38
C ARG A 2 -6.44 5.13 -27.52
N GLU A 3 -6.80 3.97 -28.10
CA GLU A 3 -7.41 2.88 -27.32
C GLU A 3 -6.44 2.20 -26.34
N ARG A 4 -5.17 2.04 -26.73
CA ARG A 4 -4.15 1.41 -25.87
C ARG A 4 -3.79 2.30 -24.68
N ASP A 5 -3.75 3.61 -24.90
CA ASP A 5 -3.52 4.61 -23.86
C ASP A 5 -4.71 4.68 -22.90
N ARG A 6 -5.94 4.59 -23.42
CA ARG A 6 -7.17 4.55 -22.61
C ARG A 6 -7.23 3.29 -21.75
N ALA A 7 -6.94 2.12 -22.31
CA ALA A 7 -6.88 0.86 -21.57
C ALA A 7 -5.79 0.90 -20.48
N SER A 8 -4.61 1.44 -20.80
CA SER A 8 -3.53 1.62 -19.81
C SER A 8 -3.93 2.58 -18.68
N GLY A 9 -4.67 3.66 -18.99
CA GLY A 9 -5.21 4.59 -17.99
C GLY A 9 -6.22 3.92 -17.06
N VAL A 10 -7.17 3.16 -17.61
CA VAL A 10 -8.17 2.41 -16.82
C VAL A 10 -7.51 1.41 -15.89
N VAL A 11 -6.53 0.64 -16.38
CA VAL A 11 -5.77 -0.31 -15.56
C VAL A 11 -5.05 0.42 -14.43
N GLY A 12 -4.36 1.53 -14.73
CA GLY A 12 -3.69 2.34 -13.70
C GLY A 12 -4.65 2.85 -12.62
N CYS A 13 -5.83 3.35 -13.01
CA CYS A 13 -6.84 3.79 -12.04
C CYS A 13 -7.34 2.64 -11.17
N LEU A 14 -7.65 1.47 -11.77
CA LEU A 14 -8.08 0.30 -11.00
C LEU A 14 -6.99 -0.16 -10.03
N THR A 15 -5.73 -0.22 -10.47
CA THR A 15 -4.59 -0.55 -9.60
C THR A 15 -4.48 0.43 -8.44
N ALA A 16 -4.65 1.73 -8.69
CA ALA A 16 -4.62 2.75 -7.64
C ALA A 16 -5.74 2.54 -6.61
N VAL A 17 -6.97 2.30 -7.07
CA VAL A 17 -8.12 2.08 -6.18
C VAL A 17 -7.93 0.82 -5.34
N VAL A 18 -7.49 -0.29 -5.95
CA VAL A 18 -7.23 -1.54 -5.22
C VAL A 18 -6.12 -1.36 -4.20
N ALA A 19 -5.00 -0.74 -4.58
CA ALA A 19 -3.88 -0.50 -3.67
C ALA A 19 -4.27 0.43 -2.50
N ALA A 20 -5.08 1.47 -2.75
CA ALA A 20 -5.61 2.33 -1.71
C ALA A 20 -6.56 1.58 -0.76
N ALA A 21 -7.43 0.73 -1.29
CA ALA A 21 -8.34 -0.10 -0.49
C ALA A 21 -7.55 -1.08 0.41
N VAL A 22 -6.47 -1.66 -0.09
CA VAL A 22 -5.58 -2.52 0.70
C VAL A 22 -4.89 -1.72 1.80
N GLY A 23 -4.30 -0.56 1.48
CA GLY A 23 -3.67 0.32 2.48
C GLY A 23 -4.64 0.75 3.58
N PHE A 24 -5.87 1.09 3.20
CA PHE A 24 -6.94 1.40 4.16
C PHE A 24 -7.35 0.19 5.01
N GLY A 25 -7.43 -1.01 4.41
CA GLY A 25 -7.73 -2.24 5.13
C GLY A 25 -6.67 -2.58 6.18
N VAL A 26 -5.39 -2.44 5.81
CA VAL A 26 -4.24 -2.65 6.69
C VAL A 26 -4.26 -1.67 7.87
N TRP A 27 -4.49 -0.40 7.57
CA TRP A 27 -4.67 0.62 8.61
C TRP A 27 -5.84 0.26 9.55
N ARG A 28 -7.00 -0.08 8.99
CA ARG A 28 -8.21 -0.37 9.77
C ARG A 28 -8.01 -1.52 10.75
N SER A 29 -7.35 -2.60 10.32
CA SER A 29 -7.13 -3.76 11.18
C SER A 29 -6.08 -3.51 12.25
N GLY A 30 -5.02 -2.74 11.95
CA GLY A 30 -3.93 -2.48 12.88
C GLY A 30 -4.17 -1.29 13.82
N ALA A 31 -4.97 -0.30 13.42
CA ALA A 31 -5.16 0.94 14.19
C ALA A 31 -6.25 0.83 15.27
N GLU A 32 -7.14 -0.17 15.19
CA GLU A 32 -8.29 -0.32 16.10
C GLU A 32 -7.87 -0.34 17.60
N PRO A 33 -6.82 -1.08 18.03
CA PRO A 33 -6.44 -1.11 19.43
C PRO A 33 -5.87 0.23 19.92
N GLY A 34 -5.05 0.91 19.12
CA GLY A 34 -4.43 2.20 19.50
C GLY A 34 -5.41 3.38 19.49
N LEU A 35 -6.49 3.31 18.71
CA LEU A 35 -7.54 4.34 18.67
C LEU A 35 -8.58 4.18 19.79
N ARG A 36 -8.83 2.95 20.27
CA ARG A 36 -9.76 2.69 21.37
C ARG A 36 -9.24 3.17 22.74
N GLY A 37 -7.93 3.43 22.84
CA GLY A 37 -7.26 3.95 24.04
C GLY A 37 -6.31 2.91 24.65
N GLY A 38 -5.10 3.36 24.98
CA GLY A 38 -4.07 2.53 25.64
C GLY A 38 -4.16 2.59 27.16
N PHE A 39 -3.09 2.11 27.83
CA PHE A 39 -2.92 2.33 29.27
C PHE A 39 -3.04 3.83 29.58
N GLU A 40 -3.84 4.19 30.60
CA GLU A 40 -4.26 5.56 30.99
C GLU A 40 -5.36 6.24 30.15
N GLY A 41 -5.85 5.61 29.08
CA GLY A 41 -6.92 6.20 28.24
C GLY A 41 -6.41 7.20 27.20
N GLU A 42 -5.09 7.35 27.08
CA GLU A 42 -4.44 8.13 26.04
C GLU A 42 -4.73 7.52 24.66
N ARG A 43 -5.12 8.36 23.70
CA ARG A 43 -5.43 7.94 22.32
C ARG A 43 -4.31 8.40 21.40
N ASP A 44 -3.76 7.48 20.61
CA ASP A 44 -2.74 7.84 19.63
C ASP A 44 -3.38 8.39 18.34
N LEU A 45 -3.56 9.72 18.29
CA LEU A 45 -4.06 10.42 17.10
C LEU A 45 -3.08 10.38 15.93
N SER A 46 -1.81 10.01 16.14
CA SER A 46 -0.84 9.85 15.04
C SER A 46 -1.23 8.69 14.12
N LEU A 47 -1.95 7.68 14.63
CA LEU A 47 -2.52 6.61 13.81
C LEU A 47 -3.55 7.15 12.82
N LEU A 48 -4.29 8.19 13.20
CA LEU A 48 -5.31 8.80 12.35
C LEU A 48 -4.73 9.85 11.40
N TYR A 49 -3.86 10.73 11.88
CA TYR A 49 -3.36 11.86 11.09
C TYR A 49 -2.03 11.58 10.36
N GLY A 50 -1.27 10.58 10.78
CA GLY A 50 -0.01 10.18 10.15
C GLY A 50 -0.15 8.87 9.37
N GLU A 51 -0.51 7.79 10.05
CA GLU A 51 -0.49 6.45 9.47
C GLU A 51 -1.60 6.22 8.43
N LEU A 52 -2.81 6.75 8.66
CA LEU A 52 -3.90 6.67 7.68
C LEU A 52 -3.53 7.31 6.34
N PRO A 53 -3.17 8.61 6.25
CA PRO A 53 -2.83 9.20 4.96
C PRO A 53 -1.60 8.52 4.34
N LEU A 54 -0.63 8.11 5.16
CA LEU A 54 0.55 7.40 4.67
C LEU A 54 0.19 6.07 4.01
N LEU A 55 -0.63 5.23 4.63
CA LEU A 55 -1.03 3.93 4.07
C LEU A 55 -2.05 4.08 2.94
N LEU A 56 -2.97 5.04 3.04
CA LEU A 56 -4.01 5.29 2.03
C LEU A 56 -3.42 5.81 0.72
N PHE A 57 -2.45 6.73 0.78
CA PHE A 57 -1.85 7.36 -0.40
C PHE A 57 -0.48 6.79 -0.78
N GLY A 58 0.32 6.37 0.21
CA GLY A 58 1.65 5.79 -0.05
C GLY A 58 1.56 4.45 -0.78
N THR A 59 0.64 3.58 -0.39
CA THR A 59 0.43 2.27 -1.02
C THR A 59 0.15 2.36 -2.52
N PRO A 60 -0.85 3.14 -2.99
CA PRO A 60 -1.12 3.29 -4.42
C PRO A 60 0.02 4.00 -5.16
N VAL A 61 0.65 5.02 -4.58
CA VAL A 61 1.76 5.74 -5.23
C VAL A 61 2.94 4.80 -5.48
N LEU A 62 3.38 4.06 -4.46
CA LEU A 62 4.50 3.12 -4.59
C LEU A 62 4.18 1.99 -5.57
N THR A 63 2.95 1.48 -5.54
CA THR A 63 2.50 0.43 -6.47
C THR A 63 2.53 0.91 -7.93
N LEU A 64 2.04 2.12 -8.21
CA LEU A 64 2.05 2.69 -9.55
C LEU A 64 3.46 3.02 -10.02
N VAL A 65 4.32 3.52 -9.14
CA VAL A 65 5.73 3.80 -9.43
C VAL A 65 6.45 2.50 -9.81
N ALA A 66 6.30 1.44 -9.01
CA ALA A 66 6.87 0.14 -9.31
C ALA A 66 6.38 -0.39 -10.67
N TRP A 67 5.06 -0.36 -10.90
CA TRP A 67 4.45 -0.78 -12.16
C TRP A 67 5.01 -0.04 -13.38
N ARG A 68 5.09 1.31 -13.31
CA ARG A 68 5.59 2.15 -14.39
C ARG A 68 7.08 1.94 -14.64
N LEU A 69 7.89 1.83 -13.59
CA LEU A 69 9.32 1.55 -13.69
C LEU A 69 9.57 0.20 -14.35
N THR A 70 8.88 -0.86 -13.92
CA THR A 70 9.00 -2.19 -14.53
C THR A 70 8.59 -2.16 -16.00
N GLY A 71 7.49 -1.50 -16.34
CA GLY A 71 7.07 -1.32 -17.73
C GLY A 71 8.09 -0.56 -18.59
N ALA A 72 8.68 0.51 -18.06
CA ALA A 72 9.71 1.29 -18.73
C ALA A 72 10.98 0.47 -18.98
N LEU A 73 11.43 -0.30 -17.98
CA LEU A 73 12.63 -1.16 -18.07
C LEU A 73 12.47 -2.30 -19.09
N LEU A 74 11.26 -2.84 -19.23
CA LEU A 74 10.96 -3.95 -20.16
C LEU A 74 10.66 -3.50 -21.59
N SER A 75 10.44 -2.20 -21.81
CA SER A 75 9.99 -1.64 -23.09
C SER A 75 10.96 -1.94 -24.25
N GLY A 76 12.26 -1.98 -23.98
CA GLY A 76 13.32 -2.22 -24.98
C GLY A 76 13.85 -3.66 -25.07
N ARG A 77 13.48 -4.57 -24.14
CA ARG A 77 14.15 -5.88 -24.00
C ARG A 77 13.22 -7.10 -24.05
N ALA A 78 11.93 -6.92 -23.80
CA ALA A 78 11.03 -8.05 -23.53
C ALA A 78 10.05 -8.35 -24.68
N GLY A 79 9.66 -9.62 -24.82
CA GLY A 79 8.56 -10.05 -25.69
C GLY A 79 7.21 -9.48 -25.24
N ARG A 80 6.22 -9.45 -26.14
CA ARG A 80 4.91 -8.78 -25.92
C ARG A 80 4.17 -9.29 -24.67
N ALA A 81 4.23 -10.58 -24.38
CA ALA A 81 3.61 -11.19 -23.18
C ALA A 81 4.33 -10.80 -21.87
N ALA A 82 5.67 -10.76 -21.88
CA ALA A 82 6.45 -10.35 -20.72
C ALA A 82 6.26 -8.86 -20.37
N ARG A 83 5.99 -8.01 -21.38
CA ARG A 83 5.70 -6.58 -21.15
C ARG A 83 4.39 -6.31 -20.41
N THR A 84 3.46 -7.26 -20.36
CA THR A 84 2.18 -7.08 -19.66
C THR A 84 2.12 -7.88 -18.36
N ALA A 85 2.60 -9.13 -18.39
CA ALA A 85 2.56 -10.00 -17.22
C ALA A 85 3.49 -9.52 -16.09
N VAL A 86 4.72 -9.10 -16.43
CA VAL A 86 5.72 -8.76 -15.41
C VAL A 86 5.35 -7.49 -14.64
N PRO A 87 4.93 -6.37 -15.27
CA PRO A 87 4.50 -5.20 -14.51
C PRO A 87 3.28 -5.49 -13.61
N ALA A 88 2.32 -6.29 -14.09
CA ALA A 88 1.17 -6.68 -13.28
C ALA A 88 1.58 -7.52 -12.06
N ALA A 89 2.47 -8.51 -12.27
CA ALA A 89 3.01 -9.31 -11.18
C ALA A 89 3.78 -8.47 -10.17
N VAL A 90 4.59 -7.51 -10.63
CA VAL A 90 5.31 -6.57 -9.75
C VAL A 90 4.35 -5.67 -8.97
N ALA A 91 3.28 -5.18 -9.59
CA ALA A 91 2.27 -4.41 -8.87
C ALA A 91 1.62 -5.24 -7.75
N CYS A 92 1.21 -6.49 -8.04
CA CYS A 92 0.65 -7.39 -7.03
C CYS A 92 1.65 -7.68 -5.89
N LEU A 93 2.91 -7.96 -6.23
CA LEU A 93 3.97 -8.21 -5.25
C LEU A 93 4.22 -6.97 -4.38
N THR A 94 4.25 -5.78 -4.98
CA THR A 94 4.44 -4.52 -4.26
C THR A 94 3.32 -4.28 -3.27
N VAL A 95 2.05 -4.47 -3.67
CA VAL A 95 0.90 -4.36 -2.77
C VAL A 95 0.97 -5.37 -1.64
N ALA A 96 1.31 -6.64 -1.93
CA ALA A 96 1.43 -7.67 -0.90
C ALA A 96 2.54 -7.35 0.11
N LEU A 97 3.70 -6.89 -0.35
CA LEU A 97 4.82 -6.51 0.51
C LEU A 97 4.49 -5.27 1.35
N LEU A 98 3.83 -4.26 0.77
CA LEU A 98 3.40 -3.08 1.50
C LEU A 98 2.33 -3.40 2.54
N ALA A 99 1.40 -4.31 2.23
CA ALA A 99 0.39 -4.75 3.18
C ALA A 99 1.04 -5.50 4.36
N TRP A 100 1.96 -6.42 4.07
CA TRP A 100 2.71 -7.14 5.10
C TRP A 100 3.53 -6.18 5.97
N ALA A 101 4.30 -5.27 5.36
CA ALA A 101 5.10 -4.28 6.07
C ALA A 101 4.24 -3.34 6.92
N GLY A 102 3.07 -2.93 6.41
CA GLY A 102 2.12 -2.10 7.13
C GLY A 102 1.53 -2.80 8.37
N HIS A 103 1.18 -4.09 8.26
CA HIS A 103 0.80 -4.88 9.44
C HIS A 103 1.95 -5.00 10.45
N ALA A 104 3.14 -5.37 10.01
CA ALA A 104 4.30 -5.52 10.90
C ALA A 104 4.66 -4.19 11.61
N TRP A 105 4.53 -3.07 10.90
CA TRP A 105 4.75 -1.73 11.45
C TRP A 105 3.70 -1.38 12.51
N LEU A 106 2.42 -1.57 12.20
CA LEU A 106 1.33 -1.26 13.12
C LEU A 106 1.37 -2.18 14.36
N ASP A 107 1.67 -3.46 14.19
CA ASP A 107 1.84 -4.40 15.31
C ASP A 107 2.96 -3.93 16.25
N ALA A 108 4.11 -3.54 15.70
CA ALA A 108 5.22 -3.01 16.49
C ALA A 108 4.87 -1.70 17.22
N ARG A 109 4.12 -0.80 16.55
CA ARG A 109 3.68 0.48 17.13
C ARG A 109 2.59 0.34 18.18
N VAL A 110 1.70 -0.64 18.04
CA VAL A 110 0.62 -0.89 19.00
C VAL A 110 1.15 -1.66 20.22
N ALA A 111 2.08 -2.59 20.03
CA ALA A 111 2.68 -3.36 21.12
C ALA A 111 3.35 -2.50 22.20
N SER A 112 3.90 -1.33 21.84
CA SER A 112 4.48 -0.39 22.81
C SER A 112 3.46 0.19 23.79
N PHE A 113 2.17 0.19 23.48
CA PHE A 113 1.11 0.67 24.39
C PHE A 113 0.61 -0.39 25.37
N GLY A 114 0.97 -1.67 25.16
CA GLY A 114 0.55 -2.79 26.01
C GLY A 114 1.59 -3.23 27.05
N GLN A 115 2.82 -2.71 26.99
CA GLN A 115 3.84 -2.99 28.00
C GLN A 115 3.74 -1.98 29.15
N PRO A 116 3.48 -2.41 30.40
CA PRO A 116 3.59 -1.54 31.56
C PRO A 116 5.05 -1.05 31.66
N GLY A 117 5.22 0.24 31.97
CA GLY A 117 6.48 0.98 31.84
C GLY A 117 7.73 0.25 32.35
N ARG A 118 8.83 0.48 31.63
CA ARG A 118 10.17 0.47 32.23
C ARG A 118 10.41 1.80 32.92
#